data_AF-A0A2D6D244-F1
#
_entry.id   AF-A0A2D6D244-F1
#
_cell.length_a   1.000
_cell.length_b   1.000
_cell.length_c   1.000
_cell.angle_alpha   90.00
_cell.angle_beta   90.00
_cell.angle_gamma   90.00
#
_symmetry.space_group_name_H-M   'P 1'
#
loop_
_entity.id
_entity.type
_entity.pdbx_description
1 polymer ?
#
loop_
_entity_poly.entity_id
_entity_poly.type
_entity_poly.pdbx_seq_one_letter_code
_entity_poly.pdbx_strand_id
1 'polypeptide(L)'
;MLAGRAREIVTAETSGQLYDLPEGYPAFLRGAGVVVGDLVTVRESAMPGLLRELDRFEGYFGRGLAANIYAREVAPVTVRATGATCEAHVYIYADAYRARTLGRHLPTGDWAPGREDAVAGP
;
A
#
# COMPACT_ATOMS: atom_id res chain seq x y z
N MET A 1 -5.97 -14.30 -4.14
CA MET A 1 -5.32 -13.61 -5.28
C MET A 1 -3.87 -14.06 -5.49
N LEU A 2 -2.99 -14.05 -4.48
CA LEU A 2 -1.55 -14.32 -4.67
C LEU A 2 -1.12 -15.80 -4.73
N ALA A 3 -1.98 -16.72 -4.31
CA ALA A 3 -1.68 -18.16 -4.25
C ALA A 3 -1.22 -18.71 -5.61
N GLY A 4 -0.08 -19.41 -5.62
CA GLY A 4 0.53 -20.00 -6.82
C GLY A 4 1.24 -19.02 -7.77
N ARG A 5 1.15 -17.70 -7.53
CA ARG A 5 1.75 -16.66 -8.39
C ARG A 5 2.92 -15.92 -7.73
N ALA A 6 2.86 -15.72 -6.41
CA ALA A 6 3.97 -15.17 -5.64
C ALA A 6 5.14 -16.17 -5.60
N ARG A 7 6.33 -15.68 -5.95
CA ARG A 7 7.60 -16.37 -5.74
C ARG A 7 8.10 -16.14 -4.32
N GLU A 8 7.94 -14.91 -3.84
CA GLU A 8 8.44 -14.45 -2.56
C GLU A 8 7.56 -13.29 -2.08
N ILE A 9 7.37 -13.21 -0.77
CA ILE A 9 6.72 -12.09 -0.09
C ILE A 9 7.63 -11.73 1.08
N VAL A 10 8.13 -10.50 1.08
CA VAL A 10 9.00 -9.96 2.14
C VAL A 10 8.50 -8.62 2.62
N THR A 11 8.74 -8.29 3.88
CA THR A 11 8.43 -6.97 4.41
C THR A 11 9.36 -5.92 3.78
N ALA A 12 8.76 -4.87 3.25
CA ALA A 12 9.45 -3.73 2.67
C ALA A 12 8.82 -2.42 3.14
N GLU A 13 9.55 -1.33 2.92
CA GLU A 13 9.15 0.01 3.28
C GLU A 13 9.20 0.96 2.09
N THR A 14 8.35 1.98 2.11
CA THR A 14 8.43 3.11 1.20
C THR A 14 8.17 4.43 1.93
N SER A 15 8.51 5.55 1.29
CA SER A 15 8.32 6.88 1.88
C SER A 15 6.85 7.31 1.76
N GLY A 16 6.24 7.65 2.89
CA GLY A 16 4.91 8.25 2.90
C GLY A 16 4.22 8.23 4.25
N GLN A 17 2.91 8.41 4.19
CA GLN A 17 2.03 8.45 5.35
C GLN A 17 0.94 7.40 5.16
N LEU A 18 0.55 6.76 6.26
CA LEU A 18 -0.50 5.76 6.27
C LEU A 18 -1.65 6.22 7.15
N TYR A 19 -2.87 6.01 6.68
CA TYR A 19 -4.08 6.34 7.40
C TYR A 19 -4.97 5.10 7.45
N ASP A 20 -5.58 4.86 8.59
CA ASP A 20 -6.66 3.87 8.74
C ASP A 20 -7.98 4.55 8.45
N LEU A 21 -8.68 4.15 7.38
CA LEU A 21 -9.94 4.77 6.99
C LEU A 21 -11.12 4.16 7.78
N PRO A 22 -12.18 4.94 8.05
CA PRO A 22 -13.37 4.46 8.77
C PRO A 22 -14.04 3.22 8.14
N GLU A 23 -13.87 3.03 6.84
CA GLU A 23 -14.38 1.89 6.09
C GLU A 23 -13.62 0.58 6.34
N GLY A 24 -12.52 0.61 7.10
CA GLY A 24 -11.75 -0.57 7.50
C GLY A 24 -10.68 -0.99 6.50
N TYR A 25 -10.10 -0.04 5.76
CA TYR A 25 -8.97 -0.27 4.85
C TYR A 25 -7.98 0.91 4.87
N PRO A 26 -6.69 0.69 4.53
CA PRO A 26 -5.66 1.71 4.69
C PRO A 26 -5.57 2.65 3.49
N ALA A 27 -5.33 3.94 3.73
CA ALA A 27 -4.94 4.92 2.71
C ALA A 27 -3.45 5.25 2.82
N PHE A 28 -2.67 4.79 1.83
CA PHE A 28 -1.27 5.20 1.64
C PHE A 28 -1.20 6.50 0.83
N LEU A 29 -0.50 7.51 1.36
CA LEU A 29 -0.20 8.76 0.67
C LEU A 29 1.31 8.96 0.50
N ARG A 30 1.73 9.50 -0.64
CA ARG A 30 3.11 10.00 -0.80
C ARG A 30 3.40 11.10 0.20
N GLY A 31 4.62 11.13 0.72
CA GLY A 31 5.08 12.15 1.66
C GLY A 31 6.31 11.73 2.45
N ALA A 32 6.64 12.51 3.48
CA ALA A 32 7.62 12.13 4.47
C ALA A 32 7.03 11.14 5.48
N GLY A 33 7.88 10.27 6.01
CA GLY A 33 7.50 9.15 6.87
C GLY A 33 7.86 7.82 6.24
N VAL A 34 7.55 6.74 6.94
CA VAL A 34 7.80 5.37 6.49
C VAL A 34 6.45 4.66 6.48
N VAL A 35 6.19 3.91 5.42
CA VAL A 35 5.05 2.99 5.31
C VAL A 35 5.58 1.60 5.06
N VAL A 36 5.10 0.66 5.86
CA VAL A 36 5.48 -0.74 5.88
C VAL A 36 4.43 -1.53 5.13
N GLY A 37 4.87 -2.45 4.29
CA GLY A 37 3.97 -3.37 3.59
C GLY A 37 4.71 -4.59 3.08
N ASP A 38 4.01 -5.35 2.24
CA ASP A 38 4.54 -6.56 1.63
C ASP A 38 5.02 -6.29 0.21
N LEU A 39 6.32 -6.52 -0.04
CA LEU A 39 6.87 -6.61 -1.39
C LEU A 39 6.64 -8.03 -1.91
N VAL A 40 5.79 -8.13 -2.94
CA VAL A 40 5.46 -9.40 -3.58
C VAL A 40 6.21 -9.53 -4.90
N THR A 41 7.13 -10.49 -4.96
CA THR A 41 7.84 -10.84 -6.20
C THR A 41 7.07 -11.92 -6.93
N VAL A 42 6.79 -11.72 -8.23
CA VAL A 42 6.11 -12.69 -9.08
C VAL A 42 6.93 -13.03 -10.32
N ARG A 43 6.57 -14.11 -11.01
CA ARG A 43 7.10 -14.39 -12.34
C ARG A 43 6.62 -13.33 -13.33
N GLU A 44 7.49 -12.91 -14.24
CA GLU A 44 7.19 -11.88 -15.25
C GLU A 44 5.92 -12.23 -16.06
N SER A 45 5.77 -13.49 -16.47
CA SER A 45 4.59 -13.97 -17.20
C SER A 45 3.27 -13.86 -16.42
N ALA A 46 3.32 -13.86 -15.08
CA ALA A 46 2.15 -13.72 -14.22
C ALA A 46 1.80 -12.25 -13.90
N MET A 47 2.76 -11.33 -14.08
CA MET A 47 2.62 -9.92 -13.69
C MET A 47 1.42 -9.24 -14.35
N PRO A 48 1.19 -9.29 -15.68
CA PRO A 48 0.07 -8.57 -16.29
C PRO A 48 -1.30 -9.06 -15.83
N GLY A 49 -1.44 -10.37 -15.57
CA GLY A 49 -2.68 -10.94 -15.07
C GLY A 49 -2.96 -10.53 -13.63
N LEU A 50 -1.94 -10.61 -12.78
CA LEU A 50 -2.05 -10.20 -11.38
C LEU A 50 -2.35 -8.70 -11.25
N LEU A 51 -1.65 -7.86 -12.01
CA LEU A 51 -1.86 -6.42 -12.02
C LEU A 51 -3.29 -6.04 -12.41
N ARG A 52 -3.93 -6.75 -13.35
CA ARG A 52 -5.35 -6.51 -13.69
C ARG A 52 -6.32 -6.88 -12.56
N GLU A 53 -6.01 -7.95 -11.81
CA GLU A 53 -6.82 -8.34 -10.66
C GLU A 53 -6.68 -7.34 -9.51
N LEU A 54 -5.44 -6.91 -9.23
CA LEU A 54 -5.15 -5.84 -8.27
C LEU A 54 -5.82 -4.53 -8.68
N ASP A 55 -5.73 -4.13 -9.95
CA ASP A 55 -6.36 -2.90 -10.43
C ASP A 55 -7.87 -2.90 -10.18
N ARG A 56 -8.54 -4.04 -10.39
CA ARG A 56 -9.96 -4.17 -10.07
C ARG A 56 -10.23 -4.11 -8.57
N PHE A 57 -9.40 -4.76 -7.77
CA PHE A 57 -9.54 -4.81 -6.31
C PHE A 57 -9.33 -3.43 -5.67
N GLU A 58 -8.31 -2.71 -6.13
CA GLU A 58 -7.90 -1.38 -5.65
C GLU A 58 -8.69 -0.24 -6.34
N GLY A 59 -9.64 -0.55 -7.22
CA GLY A 59 -10.43 0.47 -7.93
C GLY A 59 -9.58 1.41 -8.78
N TYR A 60 -8.54 0.89 -9.43
CA TYR A 60 -7.73 1.61 -10.41
C TYR A 60 -8.23 1.32 -11.83
N PHE A 61 -8.69 2.36 -12.53
CA PHE A 61 -9.28 2.27 -13.86
C PHE A 61 -8.34 2.75 -14.98
N GLY A 62 -7.16 3.25 -14.62
CA GLY A 62 -6.20 3.81 -15.57
C GLY A 62 -5.56 5.10 -15.06
N ARG A 63 -4.47 5.52 -15.70
CA ARG A 63 -3.67 6.65 -15.23
C ARG A 63 -4.45 7.96 -15.35
N GLY A 64 -4.52 8.71 -14.25
CA GLY A 64 -5.12 10.05 -14.22
C GLY A 64 -6.64 10.10 -14.23
N LEU A 65 -7.33 8.96 -14.09
CA LEU A 65 -8.80 8.96 -14.02
C LEU A 65 -9.28 9.38 -12.63
N ALA A 66 -10.16 10.38 -12.60
CA ALA A 66 -10.76 10.89 -11.36
C ALA A 66 -11.62 9.84 -10.62
N ALA A 67 -12.04 8.78 -11.31
CA ALA A 67 -12.79 7.67 -10.73
C ALA A 67 -11.92 6.69 -9.92
N ASN A 68 -10.59 6.83 -9.95
CA ASN A 68 -9.70 5.95 -9.22
C ASN A 68 -9.89 6.11 -7.71
N ILE A 69 -10.00 4.99 -6.99
CA ILE A 69 -9.89 4.98 -5.52
C ILE A 69 -8.41 5.04 -5.14
N TYR A 70 -7.59 4.22 -5.81
CA TYR A 70 -6.14 4.27 -5.73
C TYR A 70 -5.53 4.48 -7.11
N ALA A 71 -4.46 5.26 -7.16
CA ALA A 71 -3.58 5.37 -8.32
C ALA A 71 -2.47 4.32 -8.22
N ARG A 72 -2.26 3.54 -9.29
CA ARG A 72 -1.08 2.68 -9.39
C ARG A 72 0.11 3.46 -9.94
N GLU A 73 1.19 3.47 -9.19
CA GLU A 73 2.45 4.10 -9.57
C GLU A 73 3.62 3.15 -9.36
N VAL A 74 4.79 3.52 -9.88
CA VAL A 74 6.05 2.87 -9.54
C VAL A 74 6.77 3.75 -8.51
N ALA A 75 7.28 3.12 -7.45
CA ALA A 75 7.99 3.80 -6.39
C ALA A 75 9.17 2.95 -5.87
N PRO A 76 10.23 3.61 -5.35
CA PRO A 76 11.29 2.90 -4.65
C PRO A 76 10.75 2.31 -3.35
N VAL A 77 11.11 1.06 -3.11
CA VAL A 77 10.85 0.33 -1.87
C VAL A 77 12.15 -0.26 -1.34
N THR A 78 12.28 -0.36 -0.03
CA THR A 78 13.45 -0.93 0.63
C THR A 78 13.06 -2.17 1.42
N VAL A 79 13.68 -3.31 1.14
CA VAL A 79 13.45 -4.56 1.85
C VAL A 79 14.01 -4.47 3.26
N ARG A 80 13.18 -4.64 4.29
CA ARG A 80 13.59 -4.46 5.70
C ARG A 80 14.74 -5.37 6.12
N ALA A 81 14.70 -6.62 5.67
CA ALA A 81 15.67 -7.63 6.10
C ALA A 81 17.09 -7.38 5.56
N THR A 82 17.22 -6.73 4.41
CA THR A 82 18.50 -6.61 3.70
C THR A 82 18.94 -5.16 3.46
N GLY A 83 18.03 -4.19 3.57
CA GLY A 83 18.26 -2.80 3.19
C GLY A 83 18.35 -2.60 1.67
N ALA A 84 18.09 -3.62 0.85
CA ALA A 84 18.14 -3.50 -0.60
C ALA A 84 16.95 -2.70 -1.13
N THR A 85 17.21 -1.78 -2.06
CA THR A 85 16.18 -0.96 -2.70
C THR A 85 15.86 -1.48 -4.11
N CYS A 86 14.59 -1.47 -4.49
CA CYS A 86 14.13 -1.73 -5.85
C CYS A 86 12.88 -0.90 -6.19
N GLU A 87 12.52 -0.83 -7.46
CA GLU A 87 11.26 -0.22 -7.89
C GLU A 87 10.12 -1.26 -7.81
N ALA A 88 8.96 -0.87 -7.29
CA ALA A 88 7.78 -1.72 -7.22
C ALA A 88 6.50 -0.95 -7.59
N HIS A 89 5.48 -1.69 -8.05
CA HIS A 89 4.15 -1.14 -8.21
C HIS A 89 3.50 -0.91 -6.83
N VAL A 90 3.04 0.30 -6.58
CA VAL A 90 2.36 0.71 -5.36
C VAL A 90 1.00 1.32 -5.68
N TYR A 91 0.03 1.16 -4.77
CA TYR A 91 -1.30 1.75 -4.86
C TYR A 91 -1.41 2.90 -3.86
N ILE A 92 -1.54 4.13 -4.38
CA ILE A 92 -1.58 5.37 -3.60
C ILE A 92 -3.02 5.87 -3.58
N TYR A 93 -3.56 6.17 -2.41
CA TYR A 93 -4.93 6.64 -2.27
C TYR A 93 -5.12 7.97 -3.00
N ALA A 94 -6.15 8.04 -3.86
CA ALA A 94 -6.34 9.17 -4.77
C ALA A 94 -6.83 10.44 -4.07
N ASP A 95 -7.58 10.31 -2.98
CA ASP A 95 -8.16 11.43 -2.24
C ASP A 95 -7.41 11.74 -0.94
N ALA A 96 -6.28 12.45 -1.07
CA ALA A 96 -5.45 12.84 0.07
C ALA A 96 -6.20 13.71 1.10
N TYR A 97 -7.16 14.53 0.65
CA TYR A 97 -7.95 15.39 1.54
C TYR A 97 -8.85 14.53 2.43
N ARG A 98 -9.57 13.57 1.83
CA ARG A 98 -10.42 12.63 2.56
C ARG A 98 -9.62 11.80 3.55
N ALA A 99 -8.50 11.22 3.13
CA ALA A 99 -7.66 10.42 4.03
C ALA A 99 -7.19 11.20 5.26
N ARG A 100 -6.76 12.45 5.07
CA ARG A 100 -6.32 13.32 6.18
C ARG A 100 -7.46 13.82 7.07
N THR A 101 -8.67 13.94 6.52
CA THR A 101 -9.83 14.50 7.24
C THR A 101 -10.60 13.42 8.00
N LEU A 102 -10.75 12.24 7.40
CA LEU A 102 -11.57 11.15 7.94
C LEU A 102 -10.76 9.99 8.48
N GLY A 103 -9.54 9.79 7.98
CA GLY A 103 -8.66 8.70 8.39
C GLY A 103 -7.91 9.03 9.68
N ARG A 104 -7.65 7.99 10.47
CA ARG A 104 -6.72 8.05 11.60
C ARG A 104 -5.30 7.87 11.08
N HIS A 105 -4.45 8.89 11.22
CA HIS A 105 -3.04 8.76 10.85
C HIS A 105 -2.36 7.67 11.68
N LEU A 106 -1.54 6.83 11.04
CA LEU A 106 -0.77 5.76 11.66
C LEU A 106 0.73 6.14 11.62
N PRO A 107 1.30 6.73 12.69
CA PRO A 107 2.69 7.16 12.70
C PRO A 107 3.70 6.01 12.57
N THR A 108 3.28 4.78 12.90
CA THR A 108 4.07 3.56 12.73
C THR A 108 4.26 3.19 11.26
N GLY A 109 3.39 3.69 10.37
CA GLY A 109 3.38 3.30 8.96
C GLY A 109 2.92 1.88 8.71
N ASP A 110 2.38 1.18 9.71
CA ASP A 110 2.04 -0.23 9.65
C ASP A 110 0.54 -0.40 9.92
N TRP A 111 -0.17 -1.07 9.01
CA TRP A 111 -1.61 -1.28 9.10
C TRP A 111 -1.91 -2.76 9.35
N ALA A 112 -2.56 -3.03 10.46
CA ALA A 112 -3.08 -4.34 10.80
C ALA A 112 -4.62 -4.27 10.87
N PRO A 113 -5.34 -5.11 10.12
CA PRO A 113 -6.80 -5.13 10.20
C PRO A 113 -7.26 -5.50 11.61
N GLY A 114 -8.20 -4.72 12.17
CA GLY A 114 -8.89 -5.07 13.42
C GLY A 114 -8.22 -4.60 14.72
N ARG A 115 -7.35 -3.59 14.70
CA ARG A 115 -6.79 -3.03 15.93
C ARG A 115 -7.65 -1.87 16.48
N GLU A 116 -8.45 -2.18 17.51
CA GLU A 116 -8.81 -1.21 18.55
C GLU A 116 -7.51 -0.70 19.17
N ASP A 117 -7.35 0.61 19.29
CA ASP A 117 -6.17 1.21 19.87
C ASP A 117 -5.93 0.62 21.27
N ALA A 118 -4.87 -0.18 21.41
CA ALA A 118 -4.26 -0.37 22.71
C ALA A 118 -3.63 0.98 23.09
N VAL A 119 -4.44 1.86 23.66
CA VAL A 119 -3.97 3.04 24.38
C VAL A 119 -3.04 2.51 25.46
N ALA A 120 -1.75 2.76 25.28
CA ALA A 120 -0.79 2.72 26.37
C ALA A 120 -1.20 3.83 27.34
N GLY A 121 -1.93 3.45 28.38
CA GLY A 121 -2.13 4.29 29.56
C GLY A 121 -0.78 4.47 30.29
N PRO A 122 -0.62 5.58 31.05
CA PRO A 122 0.54 5.77 31.91
C PRO A 122 0.64 4.71 33.01
#